data_AF-A0A9E4KM82-F1
#
_entry.id   AF-A0A9E4KM82-F1
#
_cell.length_a   1.000
_cell.length_b   1.000
_cell.length_c   1.000
_cell.angle_alpha   90.00
_cell.angle_beta   90.00
_cell.angle_gamma   90.00
#
_symmetry.space_group_name_H-M   'P 1'
#
loop_
_entity.id
_entity.type
_entity.pdbx_description
1 polymer ?
#
loop_
_entity_poly.entity_id
_entity_poly.type
_entity_poly.pdbx_seq_one_letter_code
_entity_poly.pdbx_strand_id
1 'polypeptide(L)' 'MIRLLYQVLLVLALPWVWARLFVRARREPAYRERRSERFGHVPAGLSTGVIWFHTVSAGETNAAAPVIRAVQE' A
#
# COMPACT_ATOMS: atom_id res chain seq x y z
N MET A 1 -19.55 -7.60 21.54
CA MET A 1 -20.00 -8.57 20.51
C MET A 1 -19.84 -8.07 19.09
N ILE A 2 -20.40 -6.91 18.71
CA ILE A 2 -20.31 -6.37 17.33
C ILE A 2 -18.88 -6.23 16.81
N ARG A 3 -17.93 -5.79 17.65
CA ARG A 3 -16.50 -5.67 17.29
C ARG A 3 -15.87 -7.01 16.90
N LEU A 4 -16.20 -8.09 17.61
CA LEU A 4 -15.69 -9.43 17.31
C LEU A 4 -16.27 -9.95 15.99
N LEU A 5 -17.58 -9.79 15.79
CA LEU A 5 -18.23 -10.15 14.53
C LEU A 5 -17.62 -9.38 13.34
N TYR A 6 -17.40 -8.07 13.49
CA TYR A 6 -16.74 -7.24 12.47
C TYR A 6 -15.34 -7.75 12.15
N GLN A 7 -14.53 -8.07 13.17
CA GLN A 7 -13.18 -8.61 12.98
C GLN A 7 -13.19 -9.97 12.28
N VAL A 8 -14.08 -10.88 12.68
CA VAL A 8 -14.20 -12.20 12.06
C VAL A 8 -14.62 -12.07 10.60
N LEU A 9 -15.61 -11.23 10.30
CA LEU A 9 -16.03 -10.99 8.91
C LEU A 9 -14.91 -10.37 8.08
N LEU A 10 -14.14 -9.43 8.64
CA LEU A 10 -12.99 -8.82 7.97
C LEU A 10 -11.92 -9.87 7.66
N VAL A 11 -11.60 -10.74 8.62
CA VAL A 11 -10.63 -11.82 8.44
C VAL A 11 -11.10 -12.84 7.42
N LEU A 12 -12.38 -13.22 7.42
CA LEU A 12 -12.96 -14.11 6.41
C LEU A 12 -13.02 -13.47 5.02
N ALA A 13 -13.09 -12.14 4.94
CA ALA A 13 -13.03 -11.40 3.67
C ALA A 13 -11.60 -11.28 3.11
N LEU A 14 -10.55 -11.40 3.94
CA LEU A 14 -9.15 -11.35 3.49
C LEU A 14 -8.84 -12.30 2.33
N PRO A 15 -9.14 -13.62 2.37
CA PRO A 15 -8.80 -14.52 1.25
C PRO A 15 -9.39 -14.07 -0.08
N TRP A 16 -10.57 -13.44 -0.08
CA TRP A 16 -11.17 -12.85 -1.28
C TRP A 16 -10.38 -11.64 -1.79
N VAL A 17 -9.95 -10.76 -0.88
CA VAL A 17 -9.08 -9.62 -1.21
C VAL A 17 -7.75 -10.09 -1.80
N TRP A 18 -7.12 -11.11 -1.19
CA TRP A 18 -5.90 -11.73 -1.68
C TRP A 18 -6.07 -12.34 -3.08
N ALA A 19 -7.15 -13.07 -3.33
CA ALA A 19 -7.44 -13.63 -4.65
C ALA A 19 -7.60 -12.54 -5.71
N ARG A 20 -8.35 -11.47 -5.40
CA ARG A 20 -8.53 -10.32 -6.31
C ARG A 20 -7.21 -9.62 -6.62
N LEU A 21 -6.37 -9.40 -5.60
CA LEU A 21 -5.04 -8.81 -5.77
C LEU A 21 -4.14 -9.71 -6.62
N PHE A 22 -4.21 -11.03 -6.45
CA PHE A 22 -3.41 -11.98 -7.23
C PHE A 22 -3.81 -11.99 -8.72
N VAL A 23 -5.10 -11.97 -9.02
CA VAL A 23 -5.61 -11.85 -10.40
C VAL A 23 -5.17 -10.53 -11.02
N ARG A 24 -5.28 -9.41 -10.31
CA ARG A 24 -4.86 -8.10 -10.81
C ARG A 24 -3.34 -8.03 -11.03
N ALA A 25 -2.56 -8.61 -10.13
CA ALA A 25 -1.12 -8.66 -10.24
C ALA A 25 -0.61 -9.61 -11.35
N ARG A 26 -1.45 -10.49 -11.91
CA ARG A 26 -1.12 -11.20 -13.16
C ARG A 26 -1.25 -10.29 -14.39
N ARG A 27 -2.11 -9.27 -14.35
CA ARG A 27 -2.33 -8.33 -15.46
C ARG A 27 -1.38 -7.13 -15.43
N GLU A 28 -0.98 -6.68 -14.24
CA GLU A 28 -0.04 -5.59 -14.03
C GLU A 28 1.22 -6.13 -13.32
N PRO A 29 2.34 -6.37 -14.00
CA PRO A 29 3.57 -6.89 -13.39
C PRO A 29 4.11 -5.95 -12.28
N ALA A 30 3.99 -4.64 -12.48
CA ALA A 30 4.33 -3.62 -11.47
C ALA A 30 3.48 -3.74 -10.17
N TYR A 31 2.33 -4.43 -10.23
CA TYR A 31 1.52 -4.77 -9.05
C TYR A 31 2.07 -5.96 -8.26
N ARG A 32 2.97 -6.79 -8.83
CA ARG A 32 3.63 -7.90 -8.12
C ARG A 32 4.76 -7.43 -7.22
N GLU A 33 5.55 -6.47 -7.69
CA GLU A 33 6.78 -6.03 -7.02
C GLU A 33 6.48 -5.30 -5.71
N ARG A 34 5.39 -4.54 -5.65
CA ARG A 34 5.01 -3.70 -4.49
C ARG A 34 3.86 -4.27 -3.66
N ARG A 35 3.68 -5.60 -3.62
CA ARG A 35 2.61 -6.22 -2.80
C ARG A 35 2.86 -6.07 -1.31
N SER A 36 4.12 -6.21 -0.88
CA SER A 36 4.53 -6.11 0.52
C SER A 36 4.24 -4.71 1.10
N GLU A 37 4.53 -3.66 0.34
CA GLU A 37 4.27 -2.27 0.72
C GLU A 37 2.79 -2.02 1.04
N ARG A 38 1.86 -2.67 0.33
CA ARG A 38 0.41 -2.53 0.54
C ARG A 38 -0.08 -3.09 1.88
N PHE A 39 0.63 -4.07 2.43
CA PHE A 39 0.34 -4.64 3.74
C PHE A 39 1.11 -3.91 4.86
N GLY A 40 1.66 -2.73 4.58
CA GLY A 40 2.44 -1.95 5.54
C GLY A 40 3.82 -2.54 5.82
N HIS A 41 4.29 -3.46 4.97
CA HIS A 41 5.65 -3.97 5.08
C HIS A 41 6.61 -2.95 4.45
N VAL A 42 7.20 -2.14 5.30
CA VAL A 42 8.21 -1.14 4.94
C VAL A 42 9.60 -1.75 5.10
N PRO A 43 10.59 -1.44 4.24
CA PRO A 43 11.95 -1.97 4.37
C PRO A 43 12.53 -1.67 5.76
N ALA A 44 13.16 -2.67 6.37
CA ALA A 44 13.92 -2.48 7.60
C ALA A 44 15.17 -1.62 7.32
N GLY A 45 15.47 -0.68 8.20
CA GLY A 45 16.66 0.18 8.07
C GLY A 45 16.44 1.51 7.34
N LEU A 46 15.25 2.09 7.44
CA LEU A 46 15.03 3.48 7.01
C LEU A 46 16.06 4.41 7.69
N SER A 47 16.82 5.16 6.89
CA SER A 47 17.78 6.13 7.39
C SER A 47 17.08 7.20 8.23
N THR A 48 17.74 7.70 9.27
CA THR A 48 17.22 8.86 10.00
C THR A 48 17.07 10.07 9.04
N GLY A 49 15.96 10.80 9.14
CA GLY A 49 15.69 11.96 8.26
C GLY A 49 14.75 11.66 7.07
N VAL A 50 14.02 10.55 7.07
CA VAL A 50 13.00 10.29 6.02
C VAL A 50 11.85 11.28 6.13
N ILE A 51 11.50 11.91 5.00
CA ILE A 51 10.26 12.68 4.86
C ILE A 51 9.17 11.75 4.34
N TRP A 52 8.07 11.62 5.11
CA TRP A 52 6.93 10.79 4.73
C TRP A 52 5.86 11.63 4.03
N PHE A 53 5.55 11.26 2.78
CA PHE A 53 4.47 11.87 2.01
C PHE A 53 3.22 10.98 2.11
N HIS A 54 2.16 11.51 2.70
CA HIS A 54 0.85 10.85 2.72
C HIS A 54 -0.04 11.45 1.63
N THR A 55 -0.54 10.62 0.73
CA THR A 55 -1.46 11.02 -0.34
C THR A 55 -2.74 10.21 -0.25
N VAL A 56 -3.90 10.85 -0.26
CA VAL A 56 -5.21 10.19 -0.09
C VAL A 56 -5.84 9.80 -1.42
N SER A 57 -5.26 10.23 -2.55
CA SER A 57 -5.73 9.89 -3.90
C SER A 57 -4.59 9.62 -4.88
N ALA A 58 -4.88 8.88 -5.96
CA ALA A 58 -3.90 8.62 -7.03
C ALA A 58 -3.46 9.91 -7.75
N GLY A 59 -4.36 10.90 -7.85
CA GLY A 59 -4.04 12.21 -8.41
C GLY A 59 -3.02 12.96 -7.54
N GLU A 60 -3.20 12.92 -6.22
CA GLU A 60 -2.21 13.49 -5.28
C GLU A 60 -0.88 12.76 -5.31
N THR A 61 -0.86 11.43 -5.42
CA THR A 61 0.40 10.68 -5.59
C THR A 61 1.17 11.13 -6.83
N ASN A 62 0.46 11.34 -7.95
CA ASN A 62 1.08 11.83 -9.17
C ASN A 62 1.57 13.29 -9.04
N ALA A 63 0.82 14.14 -8.34
CA ALA A 63 1.20 15.53 -8.08
C ALA A 63 2.36 15.65 -7.07
N ALA A 64 2.50 14.70 -6.15
CA ALA A 64 3.60 14.67 -5.18
C ALA A 64 4.94 14.24 -5.82
N ALA A 65 4.93 13.45 -6.89
CA ALA A 65 6.13 12.96 -7.56
C ALA A 65 7.16 14.06 -7.95
N PRO A 66 6.78 15.21 -8.55
CA PRO A 66 7.73 16.31 -8.78
C PRO A 66 8.23 16.97 -7.49
N VAL A 67 7.38 17.10 -6.47
CA VAL A 67 7.77 17.68 -5.16
C VAL A 67 8.79 16.81 -4.46
N ILE A 68 8.59 15.49 -4.46
CA ILE A 68 9.53 14.52 -3.88
C ILE A 68 10.90 14.63 -4.54
N ARG A 69 10.94 14.77 -5.87
CA ARG A 69 12.21 14.95 -6.61
C ARG A 69 12.93 16.24 -6.21
N ALA A 70 12.21 17.35 -6.09
CA ALA A 70 12.80 18.63 -5.67
C ALA A 70 13.33 18.63 -4.23
N VAL A 71 12.80 17.75 -3.36
CA VAL A 71 13.26 17.60 -1.96
C VAL A 71 14.43 16.62 -1.84
N GLN A 72 14.66 15.78 -2.86
CA GLN A 72 15.78 14.83 -2.90
C GLN A 72 17.09 15.43 -3.45
N GLU A 73 17.00 16.58 -4.13
CA GLU A 73 18.15 17.40 -4.57
C GLU A 73 18.71 18.23 -3.40
#